data_AF-A0A2G9ZRR2-F1
#
_entry.id   AF-A0A2G9ZRR2-F1
#
_cell.length_a   1.000
_cell.length_b   1.000
_cell.length_c   1.000
_cell.angle_alpha   90.00
_cell.angle_beta   90.00
_cell.angle_gamma   90.00
#
_symmetry.space_group_name_H-M   'P 1'
#
loop_
_entity.id
_entity.type
_entity.pdbx_description
1 polymer ?
#
loop_
_entity_poly.entity_id
_entity_poly.type
_entity_poly.pdbx_seq_one_letter_code
_entity_poly.pdbx_strand_id
1 'polypeptide(L)'
;MKNRGLALKLTVLILTSVTLIFTGIFAYNYVISRRIIIQNIEKNAYNMANATVNRIDMVLRSIEKVPGNVASFMESAPKVSTEITDLVRMIVTNNPEIYGATIAYEENGLSEGKPTLAPYCYKYRNELRLTYLNYDYIYWDWYQIPKELDRPAWTEPYYGESAGDIVTSTYSVPIYRTVDG
;
A
#
# COMPACT_ATOMS: atom_id res chain seq x y z
N MET A 1 -43.28 72.35 -14.38
CA MET A 1 -42.86 71.12 -13.67
C MET A 1 -43.96 70.03 -13.69
N LYS A 2 -44.39 69.50 -14.85
CA LYS A 2 -45.53 68.55 -14.94
C LYS A 2 -45.28 67.26 -15.74
N ASN A 3 -44.03 66.96 -16.16
CA ASN A 3 -43.70 65.77 -16.96
C ASN A 3 -42.97 64.64 -16.20
N ARG A 4 -42.77 64.76 -14.88
CA ARG A 4 -42.04 63.75 -14.09
C ARG A 4 -42.78 62.41 -13.96
N GLY A 5 -44.10 62.36 -14.17
CA GLY A 5 -44.90 61.14 -13.97
C GLY A 5 -44.77 60.08 -15.08
N LEU A 6 -44.54 60.48 -16.34
CA LEU A 6 -44.45 59.53 -17.47
C LEU A 6 -43.06 58.92 -17.60
N ALA A 7 -42.02 59.76 -17.57
CA ALA A 7 -40.63 59.29 -17.63
C ALA A 7 -40.31 58.35 -16.47
N LEU A 8 -40.74 58.69 -15.25
CA LEU A 8 -40.49 57.86 -14.06
C LEU A 8 -41.22 56.51 -14.13
N LYS A 9 -42.48 56.48 -14.61
CA LYS A 9 -43.19 55.22 -14.86
C LYS A 9 -42.49 54.34 -15.90
N LEU A 10 -41.98 54.93 -16.97
CA LEU A 10 -41.26 54.21 -18.03
C LEU A 10 -39.94 53.63 -17.50
N THR A 11 -39.17 54.44 -16.76
CA THR A 11 -37.91 53.99 -16.14
C THR A 11 -38.13 52.86 -15.16
N VAL A 12 -39.17 52.94 -14.31
CA VAL A 12 -39.50 51.86 -13.36
C VAL A 12 -39.90 50.57 -14.08
N LEU A 13 -40.70 50.67 -15.14
CA LEU A 13 -41.10 49.50 -15.95
C LEU A 13 -39.89 48.82 -16.59
N ILE A 14 -39.02 49.59 -17.23
CA ILE A 14 -37.80 49.07 -17.87
C ILE A 14 -36.88 48.44 -16.83
N LEU A 15 -36.63 49.14 -15.71
CA LEU A 15 -35.75 48.65 -14.66
C LEU A 15 -36.28 47.34 -14.06
N THR A 16 -37.59 47.25 -13.80
CA THR A 16 -38.22 46.03 -13.28
C THR A 16 -38.05 44.86 -14.25
N SER A 17 -38.32 45.07 -15.54
CA SER A 17 -38.14 44.03 -16.57
C SER A 17 -36.69 43.57 -16.67
N VAL A 18 -35.74 44.51 -16.66
CA VAL A 18 -34.30 44.21 -16.70
C VAL A 18 -33.90 43.41 -15.46
N THR A 19 -34.29 43.84 -14.27
CA THR A 19 -34.03 43.11 -13.02
C THR A 19 -34.60 41.70 -13.06
N LEU A 20 -35.82 41.52 -13.56
CA LEU A 20 -36.48 40.22 -13.62
C LEU A 20 -35.76 39.26 -14.60
N ILE A 21 -35.35 39.76 -15.76
CA ILE A 21 -34.56 39.01 -16.73
C ILE A 21 -33.20 38.61 -16.12
N PHE A 22 -32.46 39.55 -15.54
CA PHE A 22 -31.17 39.26 -14.91
C PHE A 22 -31.31 38.26 -13.77
N THR A 23 -32.34 38.40 -12.94
CA THR A 23 -32.61 37.45 -11.84
C THR A 23 -32.83 36.03 -12.38
N GLY A 24 -33.59 35.87 -13.45
CA GLY A 24 -33.79 34.58 -14.11
C GLY A 24 -32.48 33.98 -14.64
N ILE A 25 -31.66 34.80 -15.31
CA ILE A 25 -30.35 34.38 -15.82
C ILE A 25 -29.41 33.96 -14.69
N PHE A 26 -29.33 34.74 -13.61
CA PHE A 26 -28.49 34.42 -12.46
C PHE A 26 -28.95 33.16 -11.73
N ALA A 27 -30.27 33.00 -11.52
CA ALA A 27 -30.83 31.80 -10.90
C ALA A 27 -30.52 30.55 -11.73
N TYR A 28 -30.72 30.61 -13.05
CA TYR A 28 -30.40 29.50 -13.95
C TYR A 28 -28.90 29.16 -13.93
N ASN A 29 -28.04 30.16 -14.07
CA ASN A 29 -26.59 29.97 -14.00
C ASN A 29 -26.16 29.39 -12.66
N TYR A 30 -26.72 29.87 -11.55
CA TYR A 30 -26.42 29.36 -10.22
C TYR A 30 -26.75 27.87 -10.10
N VAL A 31 -27.93 27.44 -10.55
CA VAL A 31 -28.36 26.03 -10.48
C VAL A 31 -27.46 25.13 -11.31
N ILE A 32 -27.16 25.52 -12.56
CA ILE A 32 -26.28 24.75 -13.45
C ILE A 32 -24.85 24.71 -12.92
N SER A 33 -24.31 25.85 -12.50
CA SER A 33 -22.94 25.94 -11.98
C SER A 33 -22.79 25.09 -10.73
N ARG A 34 -23.75 25.18 -9.80
CA ARG A 34 -23.76 24.34 -8.59
C ARG A 34 -23.75 22.86 -8.93
N ARG A 35 -24.55 22.42 -9.90
CA ARG A 35 -24.58 21.02 -10.34
C ARG A 35 -23.24 20.58 -10.91
N ILE A 36 -22.65 21.36 -11.82
CA ILE A 36 -21.36 21.05 -12.45
C ILE A 36 -20.24 21.01 -11.41
N ILE A 37 -20.22 21.97 -10.48
CA ILE A 37 -19.22 22.02 -9.41
C ILE A 37 -19.29 20.77 -8.53
N ILE A 38 -20.49 20.38 -8.08
CA ILE A 38 -20.66 19.18 -7.23
C ILE A 38 -20.20 17.92 -7.98
N GLN A 39 -20.64 17.74 -9.23
CA GLN A 39 -20.24 16.58 -10.04
C GLN A 39 -18.71 16.51 -10.26
N ASN A 40 -18.08 17.65 -10.49
CA ASN A 40 -16.62 17.71 -10.63
C ASN A 40 -15.91 17.40 -9.32
N ILE A 41 -16.42 17.87 -8.18
CA ILE A 41 -15.86 17.54 -6.86
C ILE A 41 -15.95 16.03 -6.61
N GLU A 42 -17.11 15.42 -6.84
CA GLU A 42 -17.30 13.97 -6.68
C GLU A 42 -16.35 13.17 -7.58
N LYS A 43 -16.27 13.53 -8.87
CA LYS A 43 -15.39 12.88 -9.83
C LYS A 43 -13.92 13.04 -9.45
N ASN A 44 -13.51 14.23 -9.01
CA ASN A 44 -12.14 14.48 -8.59
C ASN A 44 -11.80 13.68 -7.33
N ALA A 45 -12.69 13.64 -6.34
CA ALA A 45 -12.50 12.83 -5.14
C ALA A 45 -12.34 11.34 -5.48
N TYR A 46 -13.19 10.82 -6.38
CA TYR A 46 -13.08 9.44 -6.88
C TYR A 46 -11.76 9.18 -7.60
N ASN A 47 -11.35 10.07 -8.50
CA ASN A 47 -10.08 9.94 -9.22
C ASN A 47 -8.87 10.00 -8.26
N MET A 48 -8.91 10.86 -7.23
CA MET A 48 -7.86 10.94 -6.21
C MET A 48 -7.80 9.65 -5.37
N ALA A 49 -8.95 9.10 -4.98
CA ALA A 49 -9.01 7.82 -4.28
C ALA A 49 -8.39 6.70 -5.13
N ASN A 50 -8.78 6.57 -6.40
CA ASN A 50 -8.21 5.58 -7.30
C ASN A 50 -6.72 5.76 -7.56
N ALA A 51 -6.26 7.01 -7.71
CA ALA A 51 -4.83 7.29 -7.86
C ALA A 51 -4.04 6.86 -6.60
N THR A 52 -4.65 7.00 -5.42
CA THR A 52 -4.06 6.56 -4.15
C THR A 52 -4.02 5.03 -4.07
N VAL A 53 -5.11 4.34 -4.42
CA VAL A 53 -5.15 2.86 -4.49
C VAL A 53 -4.08 2.34 -5.44
N ASN A 54 -4.00 2.87 -6.65
CA ASN A 54 -2.99 2.47 -7.64
C ASN A 54 -1.56 2.67 -7.14
N ARG A 55 -1.32 3.74 -6.36
CA ARG A 55 0.00 3.99 -5.77
C ARG A 55 0.32 2.95 -4.69
N ILE A 56 -0.64 2.58 -3.86
CA ILE A 56 -0.47 1.52 -2.85
C ILE A 56 -0.18 0.19 -3.54
N ASP A 57 -0.99 -0.19 -4.54
CA ASP A 57 -0.80 -1.44 -5.30
C ASP A 57 0.56 -1.51 -5.98
N MET A 58 1.06 -0.38 -6.49
CA MET A 58 2.38 -0.33 -7.12
C MET A 58 3.51 -0.65 -6.12
N VAL A 59 3.40 -0.15 -4.89
CA VAL A 59 4.37 -0.43 -3.82
C VAL A 59 4.24 -1.89 -3.37
N LEU A 60 3.02 -2.39 -3.13
CA LEU A 60 2.82 -3.77 -2.70
C LEU A 60 3.34 -4.76 -3.75
N ARG A 61 3.02 -4.55 -5.03
CA ARG A 61 3.52 -5.40 -6.12
C ARG A 61 5.04 -5.35 -6.31
N SER A 62 5.70 -4.24 -5.96
CA SER A 62 7.17 -4.21 -6.01
C SER A 62 7.75 -5.11 -4.92
N ILE A 63 7.19 -5.04 -3.71
CA ILE A 63 7.56 -5.89 -2.58
C ILE A 63 7.31 -7.37 -2.90
N GLU A 64 6.14 -7.72 -3.43
CA GLU A 64 5.74 -9.11 -3.71
C GLU A 64 6.67 -9.86 -4.67
N LYS A 65 7.24 -9.14 -5.65
CA LYS A 65 8.14 -9.74 -6.64
C LYS A 65 9.46 -10.21 -6.04
N VAL A 66 9.93 -9.55 -4.98
CA VAL A 66 11.24 -9.83 -4.38
C VAL A 66 11.29 -11.24 -3.78
N PRO A 67 10.43 -11.64 -2.82
CA PRO A 67 10.46 -12.98 -2.25
C PRO A 67 10.08 -14.06 -3.28
N GLY A 68 9.27 -13.76 -4.30
CA GLY A 68 9.00 -14.72 -5.39
C GLY A 68 10.25 -15.08 -6.20
N ASN A 69 11.07 -14.09 -6.53
CA ASN A 69 12.36 -14.31 -7.20
C ASN A 69 13.35 -15.03 -6.30
N VAL A 70 13.39 -14.66 -5.01
CA VAL A 70 14.26 -15.29 -4.02
C VAL A 70 13.88 -16.75 -3.80
N ALA A 71 12.59 -17.06 -3.68
CA ALA A 71 12.09 -18.43 -3.59
C ALA A 71 12.55 -19.24 -4.80
N SER A 72 12.22 -18.81 -6.03
CA SER A 72 12.65 -19.48 -7.27
C SER A 72 14.15 -19.74 -7.33
N PHE A 73 14.96 -18.78 -6.87
CA PHE A 73 16.42 -18.92 -6.80
C PHE A 73 16.85 -19.95 -5.74
N MET A 74 16.23 -19.96 -4.57
CA MET A 74 16.52 -20.91 -3.50
C MET A 74 16.10 -22.34 -3.82
N GLU A 75 15.01 -22.53 -4.57
CA GLU A 75 14.56 -23.85 -5.01
C GLU A 75 15.53 -24.48 -6.03
N SER A 76 16.28 -23.65 -6.76
CA SER A 76 17.21 -24.10 -7.80
C SER A 76 18.54 -24.66 -7.29
N ALA A 77 18.99 -24.29 -6.09
CA ALA A 77 20.24 -24.79 -5.51
C ALA A 77 20.26 -24.66 -3.97
N PRO A 78 20.66 -25.70 -3.22
CA PRO A 78 20.83 -25.61 -1.77
C PRO A 78 21.97 -24.66 -1.41
N LYS A 79 21.75 -23.78 -0.43
CA LYS A 79 22.72 -22.79 0.06
C LYS A 79 23.23 -23.06 1.47
N VAL A 80 24.46 -22.62 1.72
CA VAL A 80 25.08 -22.62 3.05
C VAL A 80 24.57 -21.43 3.88
N SER A 81 24.42 -21.63 5.20
CA SER A 81 23.92 -20.62 6.15
C SER A 81 24.52 -19.21 6.01
N THR A 82 25.83 -19.08 5.77
CA THR A 82 26.50 -17.78 5.60
C THR A 82 25.99 -17.02 4.37
N GLU A 83 25.70 -17.72 3.27
CA GLU A 83 25.16 -17.12 2.06
C GLU A 83 23.74 -16.60 2.23
N ILE A 84 22.95 -17.22 3.11
CA ILE A 84 21.58 -16.80 3.42
C ILE A 84 21.58 -15.49 4.17
N THR A 85 22.49 -15.31 5.12
CA THR A 85 22.62 -14.05 5.88
C THR A 85 22.96 -12.86 4.98
N ASP A 86 23.90 -13.03 4.05
CA ASP A 86 24.26 -11.98 3.09
C ASP A 86 23.12 -11.72 2.10
N LEU A 87 22.40 -12.76 1.66
CA LEU A 87 21.22 -12.62 0.83
C LEU A 87 20.12 -11.79 1.51
N VAL A 88 19.78 -12.11 2.76
CA VAL A 88 18.79 -11.35 3.55
C VAL A 88 19.22 -9.89 3.71
N ARG A 89 20.51 -9.62 3.94
CA ARG A 89 21.03 -8.26 3.99
C ARG A 89 20.87 -7.54 2.65
N MET A 90 21.24 -8.17 1.54
CA MET A 90 21.12 -7.60 0.19
C MET A 90 19.67 -7.27 -0.18
N ILE A 91 18.71 -8.12 0.21
CA ILE A 91 17.28 -7.86 0.00
C ILE A 91 16.89 -6.52 0.61
N VAL A 92 17.24 -6.25 1.86
CA VAL A 92 16.84 -5.02 2.55
C VAL A 92 17.62 -3.79 2.03
N THR A 93 18.89 -3.97 1.67
CA THR A 93 19.73 -2.90 1.10
C THR A 93 19.25 -2.44 -0.27
N ASN A 94 18.89 -3.39 -1.15
CA ASN A 94 18.57 -3.09 -2.55
C ASN A 94 17.10 -2.72 -2.78
N ASN A 95 16.23 -2.94 -1.80
CA ASN A 95 14.79 -2.65 -1.89
C ASN A 95 14.42 -1.61 -0.80
N PRO A 96 14.44 -0.31 -1.10
CA PRO A 96 14.22 0.76 -0.12
C PRO A 96 12.84 0.70 0.55
N GLU A 97 11.83 0.16 -0.13
CA GLU A 97 10.47 -0.05 0.35
C GLU A 97 10.33 -1.18 1.39
N ILE A 98 11.27 -2.12 1.43
CA ILE A 98 11.24 -3.26 2.37
C ILE A 98 11.83 -2.82 3.70
N TYR A 99 11.04 -2.90 4.77
CA TYR A 99 11.50 -2.57 6.11
C TYR A 99 12.51 -3.59 6.65
N GLY A 100 12.20 -4.87 6.50
CA GLY A 100 13.06 -5.98 6.88
C GLY A 100 12.68 -7.26 6.14
N ALA A 101 13.57 -8.24 6.16
CA ALA A 101 13.41 -9.51 5.48
C ALA A 101 13.99 -10.64 6.33
N THR A 102 13.38 -11.82 6.23
CA THR A 102 13.90 -13.06 6.81
C THR A 102 13.79 -14.20 5.80
N ILE A 103 14.63 -15.21 5.97
CA ILE A 103 14.47 -16.53 5.35
C ILE A 103 14.36 -17.50 6.52
N ALA A 104 13.18 -18.09 6.68
CA ALA A 104 12.84 -18.95 7.81
C ALA A 104 12.69 -20.39 7.33
N TYR A 105 13.28 -21.34 8.06
CA TYR A 105 13.26 -22.76 7.71
C TYR A 105 12.33 -23.53 8.66
N GLU A 106 11.86 -24.69 8.23
CA GLU A 106 11.28 -25.68 9.15
C GLU A 106 12.32 -26.17 10.17
N GLU A 107 11.85 -26.70 11.31
CA GLU A 107 12.71 -27.47 12.21
C GLU A 107 13.40 -28.60 11.43
N ASN A 108 14.72 -28.75 11.62
CA ASN A 108 15.57 -29.66 10.84
C ASN A 108 15.67 -29.37 9.31
N GLY A 109 15.15 -28.26 8.81
CA GLY A 109 15.11 -27.94 7.37
C GLY A 109 16.48 -27.79 6.68
N LEU A 110 17.56 -27.59 7.43
CA LEU A 110 18.94 -27.51 6.92
C LEU A 110 19.78 -28.75 7.24
N SER A 111 19.62 -29.35 8.42
CA SER A 111 20.27 -30.59 8.86
C SER A 111 19.59 -31.10 10.13
N GLU A 112 19.46 -32.43 10.31
CA GLU A 112 18.98 -33.01 11.56
C GLU A 112 19.80 -32.51 12.77
N GLY A 113 19.10 -32.08 13.83
CA GLY A 113 19.73 -31.70 15.10
C GLY A 113 20.35 -30.30 15.14
N LYS A 114 20.17 -29.47 14.09
CA LYS A 114 20.56 -28.05 14.12
C LYS A 114 19.36 -27.15 14.47
N PRO A 115 19.55 -26.14 15.36
CA PRO A 115 18.49 -25.19 15.67
C PRO A 115 18.06 -24.42 14.43
N THR A 116 16.77 -24.07 14.38
CA THR A 116 16.14 -23.39 13.26
C THR A 116 16.79 -22.04 13.01
N LEU A 117 17.37 -21.85 11.83
CA LEU A 117 18.18 -20.66 11.52
C LEU A 117 17.35 -19.69 10.68
N ALA A 118 16.82 -18.63 11.30
CA ALA A 118 16.09 -17.58 10.60
C ALA A 118 16.81 -16.24 10.75
N PRO A 119 17.79 -15.91 9.88
CA PRO A 119 18.39 -14.59 9.87
C PRO A 119 17.33 -13.56 9.51
N TYR A 120 17.32 -12.45 10.23
CA TYR A 120 16.41 -11.34 10.02
C TYR A 120 17.23 -10.05 9.93
N CYS A 121 17.13 -9.37 8.79
CA CYS A 121 17.72 -8.05 8.59
C CYS A 121 16.61 -7.00 8.54
N TYR A 122 16.81 -5.85 9.19
CA TYR A 122 15.82 -4.78 9.22
C TYR A 122 16.47 -3.40 9.35
N LYS A 123 15.72 -2.37 8.95
CA LYS A 123 16.12 -0.97 9.06
C LYS A 123 15.80 -0.42 10.45
N TYR A 124 16.78 0.16 11.13
CA TYR A 124 16.58 0.83 12.42
C TYR A 124 17.45 2.06 12.53
N ARG A 125 16.85 3.23 12.78
CA ARG A 125 17.56 4.53 12.93
C ARG A 125 18.60 4.79 11.85
N ASN A 126 18.22 4.57 10.59
CA ASN A 126 19.07 4.77 9.41
C ASN A 126 20.25 3.78 9.26
N GLU A 127 20.23 2.69 10.03
CA GLU A 127 21.20 1.59 9.95
C GLU A 127 20.50 0.27 9.62
N LEU A 128 21.25 -0.68 9.06
CA LEU A 128 20.79 -2.06 8.90
C LEU A 128 21.23 -2.88 10.10
N ARG A 129 20.29 -3.57 10.73
CA ARG A 129 20.54 -4.50 11.83
C ARG A 129 20.26 -5.91 11.38
N LEU A 130 21.14 -6.82 11.77
CA LEU A 130 21.00 -8.24 11.54
C LEU A 130 20.85 -8.93 12.90
N THR A 131 19.84 -9.78 13.02
CA THR A 131 19.62 -10.67 14.16
C THR A 131 19.18 -12.04 13.66
N TYR A 132 19.01 -12.99 14.57
CA TYR A 132 18.36 -14.27 14.31
C TYR A 132 17.05 -14.31 15.10
N LEU A 133 15.97 -14.79 14.49
CA LEU A 133 14.71 -15.00 15.20
C LEU A 133 14.91 -16.09 16.26
N ASN A 134 14.52 -15.80 17.49
CA ASN A 134 14.76 -16.64 18.67
C ASN A 134 13.46 -17.00 19.41
N TYR A 135 12.35 -17.04 18.68
CA TYR A 135 11.02 -17.42 19.15
C TYR A 135 10.42 -18.48 18.21
N ASP A 136 9.31 -19.10 18.62
CA ASP A 136 8.63 -20.16 17.87
C ASP A 136 7.82 -19.57 16.69
N TYR A 137 8.55 -19.00 15.72
CA TYR A 137 7.97 -18.32 14.58
C TYR A 137 7.11 -19.20 13.69
N ILE A 138 7.23 -20.53 13.81
CA ILE A 138 6.45 -21.49 13.04
C ILE A 138 4.93 -21.36 13.29
N TYR A 139 4.54 -20.78 14.43
CA TYR A 139 3.15 -20.51 14.81
C TYR A 139 2.69 -19.09 14.47
N TRP A 140 3.53 -18.27 13.83
CA TRP A 140 3.17 -16.92 13.46
C TRP A 140 2.50 -16.88 12.10
N ASP A 141 1.49 -16.03 11.95
CA ASP A 141 0.70 -15.91 10.72
C ASP A 141 1.56 -15.73 9.46
N TRP A 142 2.65 -14.96 9.56
CA TRP A 142 3.55 -14.69 8.44
C TRP A 142 4.30 -15.93 7.98
N TYR A 143 4.42 -16.96 8.81
CA TYR A 143 5.00 -18.25 8.47
C TYR A 143 3.91 -19.29 8.18
N GLN A 144 2.96 -19.44 9.10
CA GLN A 144 1.99 -20.52 9.09
C GLN A 144 0.98 -20.39 7.94
N ILE A 145 0.39 -19.20 7.73
CA ILE A 145 -0.64 -19.01 6.69
C ILE A 145 -0.14 -19.36 5.28
N PRO A 146 0.97 -18.80 4.77
CA PRO A 146 1.43 -19.12 3.42
C PRO A 146 1.82 -20.59 3.26
N LYS A 147 2.37 -21.22 4.31
CA LYS A 147 2.70 -22.64 4.35
C LYS A 147 1.43 -23.50 4.21
N GLU A 148 0.44 -23.27 5.07
CA GLU A 148 -0.82 -24.04 5.08
C GLU A 148 -1.66 -23.82 3.82
N LEU A 149 -1.59 -22.62 3.21
CA LEU A 149 -2.29 -22.30 1.97
C LEU A 149 -1.56 -22.76 0.70
N ASP A 150 -0.32 -23.21 0.82
CA ASP A 150 0.56 -23.55 -0.31
C ASP A 150 0.63 -22.44 -1.38
N ARG A 151 0.66 -21.19 -0.92
CA ARG A 151 0.74 -20.03 -1.82
C ARG A 151 1.24 -18.78 -1.10
N PRO A 152 1.79 -17.81 -1.84
CA PRO A 152 2.15 -16.52 -1.27
C PRO A 152 0.96 -15.82 -0.62
N ALA A 153 1.21 -15.15 0.51
CA ALA A 153 0.18 -14.42 1.25
C ALA A 153 0.76 -13.22 2.00
N TRP A 154 -0.05 -12.16 2.09
CA TRP A 154 0.14 -11.07 3.05
C TRP A 154 -0.49 -11.43 4.39
N THR A 155 0.15 -11.04 5.48
CA THR A 155 -0.50 -10.97 6.79
C THR A 155 -1.24 -9.66 7.00
N GLU A 156 -2.29 -9.73 7.81
CA GLU A 156 -2.85 -8.53 8.43
C GLU A 156 -1.79 -7.84 9.32
N PRO A 157 -1.90 -6.52 9.54
CA PRO A 157 -0.95 -5.79 10.38
C PRO A 157 -0.84 -6.36 11.80
N TYR A 158 0.39 -6.60 12.25
CA TYR A 158 0.70 -7.17 13.57
C TYR A 158 1.92 -6.47 14.19
N TYR A 159 2.15 -6.67 15.49
CA TYR A 159 3.34 -6.15 16.17
C TYR A 159 4.52 -7.11 15.98
N GLY A 160 5.61 -6.64 15.35
CA GLY A 160 6.80 -7.46 15.11
C GLY A 160 7.71 -7.56 16.34
N GLU A 161 7.78 -8.73 16.96
CA GLU A 161 8.59 -8.98 18.17
C GLU A 161 10.10 -8.77 17.97
N SER A 162 10.62 -9.08 16.79
CA SER A 162 12.06 -9.09 16.50
C SER A 162 12.62 -7.75 15.99
N ALA A 163 11.79 -6.72 15.79
CA ALA A 163 12.15 -5.53 15.02
C ALA A 163 11.89 -4.19 15.74
N GLY A 164 11.79 -4.20 17.07
CA GLY A 164 11.60 -2.97 17.85
C GLY A 164 10.17 -2.45 17.87
N ASP A 165 9.20 -3.36 18.02
CA ASP A 165 7.79 -3.06 18.32
C ASP A 165 7.07 -2.19 17.29
N ILE A 166 7.32 -2.43 16.01
CA ILE A 166 6.66 -1.72 14.91
C ILE A 166 5.49 -2.55 14.37
N VAL A 167 4.38 -1.88 14.05
CA VAL A 167 3.26 -2.48 13.33
C VAL A 167 3.69 -2.75 11.89
N THR A 168 3.65 -4.02 11.49
CA THR A 168 4.11 -4.47 10.17
C THR A 168 3.11 -5.45 9.55
N SER A 169 3.12 -5.51 8.22
CA SER A 169 2.54 -6.61 7.45
C SER A 169 3.66 -7.31 6.69
N THR A 170 3.55 -8.61 6.49
CA THR A 170 4.59 -9.42 5.86
C THR A 170 4.02 -10.20 4.70
N TYR A 171 4.67 -10.07 3.55
CA TYR A 171 4.40 -10.93 2.39
C TYR A 171 5.39 -12.08 2.40
N SER A 172 4.85 -13.29 2.44
CA SER A 172 5.63 -14.50 2.57
C SER A 172 5.37 -15.42 1.40
N VAL A 173 6.44 -16.07 0.93
CA VAL A 173 6.42 -17.01 -0.18
C VAL A 173 7.00 -18.33 0.34
N PRO A 174 6.23 -19.43 0.30
CA PRO A 174 6.76 -20.76 0.61
C PRO A 174 7.90 -21.15 -0.33
N ILE A 175 8.88 -21.89 0.19
CA ILE A 175 10.05 -22.36 -0.57
C ILE A 175 10.07 -23.87 -0.46
N TYR A 176 10.11 -24.55 -1.61
CA TYR A 176 10.10 -26.00 -1.69
C TYR A 176 11.42 -26.58 -2.18
N ARG A 177 11.75 -27.77 -1.70
CA ARG A 177 12.82 -28.56 -2.28
C ARG A 177 12.17 -29.78 -2.93
N THR A 178 12.57 -30.10 -4.16
CA THR A 178 12.24 -31.38 -4.76
C THR A 178 12.95 -32.48 -3.97
N VAL A 179 12.18 -33.29 -3.26
CA VAL A 179 12.64 -34.53 -2.63
C VAL A 179 12.08 -35.65 -3.50
N ASP A 180 12.96 -36.39 -4.18
CA ASP A 180 12.65 -37.46 -5.13
C ASP A 180 11.90 -37.02 -6.40
N GLY A 181 12.65 -36.81 -7.50
CA GLY A 181 12.09 -36.47 -8.82
C GLY A 181 11.19 -37.56 -9.41
#